data_AF-A0A661DSC3-F1
#
_entry.id   AF-A0A661DSC3-F1
#
_cell.length_a   1.000
_cell.length_b   1.000
_cell.length_c   1.000
_cell.angle_alpha   90.00
_cell.angle_beta   90.00
_cell.angle_gamma   90.00
#
_symmetry.space_group_name_H-M   'P 1'
#
loop_
_entity.id
_entity.type
_entity.pdbx_description
1 polymer ?
#
loop_
_entity_poly.entity_id
_entity_poly.type
_entity_poly.pdbx_seq_one_letter_code
_entity_poly.pdbx_strand_id
1 'polypeptide(L)'
;IVESFFGQRKLNPSKDLDEKTLKAVAAATDGQYFRARDAEQLENIYAVLDEIEPVESNPETFRPVKSLFYWPLSAGLLLAFLLAIEKLLALRFNKQNGVVTQDA
;
A
#
# COMPACT_ATOMS: atom_id res chain seq x y z
N ILE A 1 -1.53 22.32 37.85
CA ILE A 1 -2.14 22.30 39.21
C ILE A 1 -3.62 22.01 39.00
N VAL A 2 -4.18 20.94 39.57
CA VAL A 2 -5.60 20.60 39.38
C VAL A 2 -6.34 20.99 40.65
N GLU A 3 -7.36 21.84 40.52
CA GLU A 3 -8.16 22.29 41.67
C GLU A 3 -9.04 21.13 42.17
N SER A 4 -8.79 20.73 43.42
CA SER A 4 -9.61 19.77 44.15
C SER A 4 -10.03 20.42 45.46
N PHE A 5 -11.27 20.18 45.87
CA PHE A 5 -12.02 20.85 46.94
C PHE A 5 -11.43 20.71 48.37
N PHE A 6 -10.23 20.15 48.52
CA PHE A 6 -9.57 19.93 49.80
C PHE A 6 -8.04 19.96 49.63
N GLY A 7 -7.46 21.17 49.49
CA GLY A 7 -6.02 21.43 49.55
C GLY A 7 -5.21 21.08 48.30
N GLN A 8 -4.21 21.92 48.00
CA GLN A 8 -3.26 21.72 46.90
C GLN A 8 -2.38 20.49 47.19
N ARG A 9 -2.75 19.32 46.68
CA ARG A 9 -1.86 18.15 46.66
C ARG A 9 -0.94 18.24 45.46
N LYS A 10 0.35 18.49 45.70
CA LYS A 10 1.43 18.28 44.74
C LYS A 10 1.51 16.76 44.51
N LEU A 11 0.79 16.26 43.51
CA LEU A 11 0.84 14.85 43.12
C LEU A 11 2.26 14.59 42.62
N ASN A 12 3.05 13.84 43.39
CA ASN A 12 4.36 13.37 42.96
C ASN A 12 4.17 11.93 42.44
N PRO A 13 3.90 11.74 41.14
CA PRO A 13 3.66 10.41 40.57
C PRO A 13 4.90 9.52 40.64
N SER A 14 6.06 10.04 41.03
CA SER A 14 7.35 9.34 41.00
C SER A 14 7.78 8.72 42.32
N LYS A 15 6.95 8.68 43.38
CA LYS A 15 7.39 8.18 44.69
C LYS A 15 7.64 6.66 44.69
N ASP A 16 6.90 5.90 43.89
CA ASP A 16 6.95 4.44 43.84
C ASP A 16 7.36 3.89 42.45
N LEU A 17 8.00 4.72 41.62
CA LEU A 17 8.38 4.33 40.25
C LEU A 17 9.68 3.52 40.24
N ASP A 18 9.65 2.29 39.72
CA ASP A 18 10.84 1.44 39.53
C ASP A 18 11.66 1.88 38.30
N GLU A 19 12.48 2.91 38.49
CA GLU A 19 13.36 3.44 37.45
C GLU A 19 14.40 2.42 36.95
N LYS A 20 14.75 1.42 37.77
CA LYS A 20 15.78 0.42 37.41
C LYS A 20 15.26 -0.48 36.30
N THR A 21 14.03 -0.98 36.44
CA THR A 21 13.40 -1.83 35.44
C THR A 21 13.11 -1.04 34.15
N LEU A 22 12.64 0.20 34.25
CA LEU A 22 12.34 1.03 33.09
C LEU A 22 13.60 1.36 32.25
N LYS A 23 14.74 1.62 32.90
CA LYS A 23 16.01 1.81 32.19
C LYS A 23 16.50 0.54 31.51
N ALA A 24 16.31 -0.62 32.14
CA ALA A 24 16.69 -1.90 31.56
C ALA A 24 15.87 -2.23 30.31
N VAL A 25 14.56 -1.94 30.32
CA VAL A 25 13.69 -2.11 29.15
C VAL A 25 14.10 -1.18 28.01
N ALA A 26 14.31 0.11 28.30
CA ALA A 26 14.73 1.08 27.29
C ALA A 26 16.07 0.67 26.64
N ALA A 27 17.05 0.26 27.43
CA ALA A 27 18.34 -0.22 26.92
C ALA A 27 18.21 -1.53 26.10
N ALA A 28 17.25 -2.40 26.44
CA ALA A 28 17.03 -3.65 25.71
C ALA A 28 16.35 -3.43 24.34
N THR A 29 15.59 -2.36 24.17
CA THR A 29 14.86 -2.04 22.94
C THR A 29 15.51 -0.94 22.11
N ASP A 30 16.75 -0.56 22.43
CA ASP A 30 17.45 0.60 21.84
C ASP A 30 16.65 1.91 21.95
N GLY A 31 15.80 2.00 22.97
CA GLY A 31 14.96 3.15 23.27
C GLY A 31 15.58 4.07 24.31
N GLN A 32 15.03 5.28 24.44
CA GLN A 32 15.49 6.26 25.43
C GLN A 32 14.56 6.28 26.66
N TYR A 33 15.14 6.35 27.85
CA TYR A 33 14.40 6.51 29.10
C TYR A 33 14.28 7.99 29.46
N PHE A 34 13.04 8.45 29.66
CA PHE A 34 12.74 9.81 30.08
C PHE A 34 12.02 9.84 31.43
N ARG A 35 12.28 10.87 32.24
CA ARG A 35 11.65 11.05 33.56
C ARG A 35 11.03 12.43 33.67
N ALA A 36 9.71 12.52 33.60
CA ALA A 36 8.96 13.73 33.88
C ALA A 36 8.62 13.83 35.37
N ARG A 37 9.01 14.93 36.03
CA ARG A 37 8.69 15.26 37.43
C ARG A 37 7.57 16.31 37.54
N ASP A 38 7.22 16.94 36.43
CA ASP A 38 6.19 17.96 36.28
C ASP A 38 5.63 17.93 34.83
N ALA A 39 4.57 18.70 34.59
CA ALA A 39 3.88 18.72 33.29
C ALA A 39 4.73 19.34 32.17
N GLU A 40 5.60 20.30 32.50
CA GLU A 40 6.49 20.97 31.54
C GLU A 40 7.57 20.01 31.02
N GLN A 41 8.15 19.19 31.90
CA GLN A 41 9.08 18.13 31.52
C GLN A 41 8.42 17.06 30.66
N LEU A 42 7.13 16.75 30.90
CA LEU A 42 6.40 15.81 30.06
C LEU A 42 6.22 16.36 28.63
N GLU A 43 5.83 17.63 28.51
CA GLU A 43 5.67 18.31 27.21
C GLU A 43 7.00 18.35 26.42
N ASN A 44 8.11 18.64 27.10
CA ASN A 44 9.43 18.62 26.48
C ASN A 44 9.84 17.22 25.99
N ILE A 45 9.46 16.15 26.70
CA ILE A 45 9.73 14.76 26.26
C ILE A 45 8.94 14.46 24.98
N TYR A 46 7.69 14.90 24.89
CA TYR A 46 6.89 14.76 23.67
C TYR A 46 7.49 15.53 22.50
N ALA A 47 8.01 16.75 22.73
CA ALA A 47 8.69 17.52 21.68
C ALA A 47 9.93 16.79 21.13
N VAL A 48 10.73 16.16 22.00
CA VAL A 48 11.89 15.35 21.58
C VAL A 48 11.46 14.08 20.83
N LEU A 49 10.34 13.47 21.21
CA LEU A 49 9.82 12.29 20.53
C LEU A 49 9.34 12.61 19.10
N ASP A 50 8.70 13.77 18.92
CA ASP A 50 8.27 14.28 17.61
C ASP A 50 9.45 14.55 16.67
N GLU A 51 10.61 14.96 17.20
CA GLU A 51 11.83 15.14 16.38
C GLU A 51 12.39 13.82 15.84
N ILE A 52 12.08 12.69 16.48
CA ILE A 52 12.62 11.37 16.15
C ILE A 52 11.69 10.61 15.21
N GLU A 53 10.58 11.19 14.74
CA GLU A 53 9.70 10.53 13.76
C GLU A 53 10.46 10.30 12.44
N PRO A 54 10.94 9.09 12.14
CA PRO A 54 11.53 8.83 10.86
C PRO A 54 10.35 8.73 9.91
N VAL A 55 10.24 9.67 8.97
CA VAL A 55 9.49 9.46 7.73
C VAL A 55 10.25 8.44 6.87
N GLU A 56 10.55 7.26 7.42
CA GLU A 56 10.76 6.07 6.62
C GLU A 56 9.38 5.51 6.26
N SER A 57 8.61 6.34 5.57
CA SER A 57 7.54 5.83 4.74
C SER A 57 8.26 4.93 3.73
N ASN A 58 8.16 3.61 3.94
CA ASN A 58 8.54 2.59 2.97
C ASN A 58 8.18 3.16 1.60
N PRO A 59 9.14 3.39 0.68
CA PRO A 59 8.81 3.99 -0.59
C PRO A 59 7.70 3.14 -1.19
N GLU A 60 6.50 3.74 -1.27
CA GLU A 60 5.31 3.19 -1.91
C GLU A 60 5.81 2.52 -3.18
N THR A 61 5.96 1.19 -3.12
CA THR A 61 6.73 0.48 -4.12
C THR A 61 5.83 0.43 -5.33
N PHE A 62 5.97 1.43 -6.18
CA PHE A 62 5.21 1.55 -7.40
C PHE A 62 5.54 0.31 -8.25
N ARG A 63 4.61 -0.64 -8.30
CA ARG A 63 4.72 -1.83 -9.12
C ARG A 63 4.04 -1.53 -10.45
N PRO A 64 4.78 -1.14 -11.51
CA PRO A 64 4.17 -0.91 -12.80
C PRO A 64 3.59 -2.23 -13.32
N VAL A 65 2.26 -2.36 -13.29
CA VAL A 65 1.56 -3.48 -13.88
C VAL A 65 1.51 -3.26 -15.40
N LYS A 66 2.23 -4.09 -16.15
CA LYS A 66 2.15 -4.09 -17.62
C LYS A 66 1.11 -5.11 -18.08
N SER A 67 0.06 -4.64 -18.74
CA SER A 67 -0.97 -5.48 -19.34
C SER A 67 -0.46 -6.15 -20.62
N LEU A 68 -0.04 -7.42 -20.55
CA LEU A 68 0.45 -8.19 -21.71
C LEU A 68 -0.66 -8.85 -22.53
N PHE A 69 -1.93 -8.77 -22.12
CA PHE A 69 -3.06 -9.47 -22.77
C PHE A 69 -3.33 -9.04 -24.21
N TYR A 70 -2.87 -7.85 -24.62
CA TYR A 70 -3.04 -7.37 -25.99
C TYR A 70 -2.33 -8.25 -27.03
N TRP A 71 -1.25 -8.94 -26.65
CA TRP A 71 -0.51 -9.85 -27.52
C TRP A 71 -1.33 -11.07 -27.96
N PRO A 72 -1.84 -11.92 -27.04
CA PRO A 72 -2.69 -13.04 -27.43
C PRO A 72 -4.01 -12.59 -28.07
N LEU A 73 -4.59 -11.46 -27.63
CA LEU A 73 -5.81 -10.90 -28.22
C LEU A 73 -5.59 -10.51 -29.69
N SER A 74 -4.52 -9.77 -29.99
CA SER A 74 -4.20 -9.33 -31.36
C SER A 74 -3.88 -10.52 -32.26
N ALA A 75 -3.17 -11.53 -31.75
CA ALA A 75 -2.90 -12.76 -32.49
C ALA A 75 -4.20 -13.51 -32.84
N GLY A 76 -5.10 -13.69 -31.88
CA GLY A 76 -6.40 -14.32 -32.11
C GLY A 76 -7.26 -13.53 -33.10
N LEU A 77 -7.29 -12.20 -32.98
CA LEU A 77 -8.03 -11.33 -33.89
C LEU A 77 -7.50 -11.42 -35.34
N LEU A 78 -6.18 -11.40 -35.52
CA LEU A 78 -5.55 -11.56 -36.83
C LEU A 78 -5.86 -12.92 -37.46
N LEU A 79 -5.77 -14.00 -36.68
CA LEU A 79 -6.11 -15.34 -37.15
C LEU A 79 -7.59 -15.44 -37.57
N ALA A 80 -8.51 -14.87 -36.78
CA ALA A 80 -9.91 -14.82 -37.12
C ALA A 80 -10.15 -14.04 -38.43
N PHE A 81 -9.45 -12.93 -38.62
CA PHE A 81 -9.56 -12.11 -39.83
C PHE A 81 -9.05 -12.86 -41.07
N LEU A 82 -7.92 -13.55 -40.97
CA LEU A 82 -7.37 -14.39 -42.04
C LEU A 82 -8.35 -15.48 -42.46
N LEU A 83 -8.90 -16.23 -41.49
CA LEU A 83 -9.89 -17.27 -41.76
C LEU A 83 -11.19 -16.71 -42.37
N ALA A 84 -11.63 -15.53 -41.92
CA ALA A 84 -12.80 -14.87 -42.47
C ALA A 84 -12.57 -14.48 -43.94
N ILE A 85 -11.39 -13.95 -44.29
CA ILE A 85 -11.02 -13.61 -45.66
C ILE A 85 -10.97 -14.86 -46.54
N GLU A 86 -10.32 -15.95 -46.07
CA GLU A 86 -10.27 -17.22 -46.80
C GLU A 86 -11.67 -17.75 -47.08
N LYS A 87 -12.55 -17.76 -46.08
CA LYS A 87 -13.95 -18.19 -46.25
C LYS A 87 -14.71 -17.26 -47.19
N LEU A 88 -14.54 -15.95 -47.06
CA LEU A 88 -15.23 -14.99 -47.92
C LEU A 88 -14.81 -15.15 -49.39
N LEU A 89 -13.51 -15.34 -49.64
CA LEU A 89 -12.99 -15.62 -50.98
C LEU A 89 -13.52 -16.96 -51.49
N ALA A 90 -13.44 -18.04 -50.70
CA ALA A 90 -13.95 -19.36 -51.08
C ALA A 90 -15.46 -19.35 -51.40
N LEU A 91 -16.25 -18.65 -50.59
CA LEU A 91 -17.69 -18.48 -50.82
C LEU A 91 -17.98 -17.65 -52.08
N ARG A 92 -17.18 -16.61 -52.35
CA ARG A 92 -17.29 -15.81 -53.57
C ARG A 92 -16.98 -16.65 -54.82
N PHE A 93 -15.94 -17.48 -54.78
CA PHE A 93 -15.56 -18.37 -55.88
C PHE A 93 -16.60 -19.48 -56.11
N ASN A 94 -17.08 -20.13 -55.04
CA ASN A 94 -18.05 -21.22 -55.15
C ASN A 94 -19.41 -20.77 -55.71
N LYS A 95 -19.84 -19.52 -55.42
CA LYS A 95 -21.10 -18.97 -55.94
C LYS A 95 -21.08 -18.73 -57.47
N GLN A 96 -19.91 -18.54 -58.08
CA GLN A 96 -19.81 -18.36 -59.54
C GLN A 96 -19.73 -19.68 -60.32
N ASN A 97 -19.21 -20.75 -59.70
CA ASN A 97 -19.11 -22.07 -60.33
C ASN A 97 -20.43 -22.86 -60.32
N GLY A 98 -21.45 -22.41 -59.57
CA GLY A 98 -22.74 -23.09 -59.42
C GLY A 98 -23.85 -22.67 -60.39
N VAL A 99 -23.59 -21.83 -61.40
CA VAL A 99 -24.62 -21.29 -62.32
C VAL A 99 -24.50 -21.81 -63.75
N VAL A 100 -23.61 -22.78 -64.03
CA VAL A 100 -23.32 -23.24 -65.42
C VAL A 100 -23.55 -24.75 -65.63
N THR A 101 -24.43 -25.40 -64.88
CA THR A 101 -24.75 -26.84 -65.13
C THR A 101 -26.24 -27.17 -65.01
N GLN A 102 -27.06 -26.22 -65.40
CA GLN A 102 -28.49 -26.38 -65.66
C GLN A 102 -28.78 -25.23 -66.62
N ASP A 103 -28.52 -25.39 -67.92
CA ASP A 103 -29.47 -25.98 -68.85
C ASP A 103 -28.74 -26.70 -70.00
N ALA A 104 -29.11 -27.97 -70.21
CA ALA A 104 -28.85 -28.76 -71.41
C ALA A 104 -30.13 -28.86 -72.22
#